data_AF-A0A227I8V8-F1
#
_entry.id   AF-A0A227I8V8-F1
#
_cell.length_a   1.000
_cell.length_b   1.000
_cell.length_c   1.000
_cell.angle_alpha   90.00
_cell.angle_beta   90.00
_cell.angle_gamma   90.00
#
_symmetry.space_group_name_H-M   'P 1'
#
loop_
_entity.id
_entity.type
_entity.pdbx_description
1 polymer ?
#
loop_
_entity_poly.entity_id
_entity_poly.type
_entity_poly.pdbx_seq_one_letter_code
_entity_poly.pdbx_strand_id
1 'polypeptide(L)' 'DRISALVEIYRMMRPGEPPTKEAAEALFESLFFSEERYDLSTVGRMKFNSSIGREDAQEQGTLDETDIIEVMKKLIAI' A
#
# COMPACT_ATOMS: atom_id res chain seq x y z
N ASP A 1 -15.71 2.62 8.31
CA ASP A 1 -14.97 2.69 9.59
C ASP A 1 -13.58 2.06 9.38
N ARG A 2 -12.49 2.72 9.82
CA ARG A 2 -11.10 2.29 9.53
C ARG A 2 -10.77 0.94 10.16
N ILE A 3 -11.18 0.73 11.40
CA ILE A 3 -10.87 -0.50 12.14
C ILE A 3 -11.55 -1.69 11.45
N SER A 4 -12.81 -1.52 11.06
CA SER A 4 -13.55 -2.56 10.33
C SER A 4 -12.85 -2.93 9.02
N ALA A 5 -12.35 -1.96 8.25
CA ALA A 5 -11.61 -2.22 7.00
C ALA A 5 -10.30 -2.99 7.24
N LEU A 6 -9.52 -2.61 8.26
CA LEU A 6 -8.29 -3.31 8.63
C LEU A 6 -8.57 -4.76 9.06
N VAL A 7 -9.64 -4.98 9.83
CA VAL A 7 -10.06 -6.32 10.25
C VAL A 7 -10.45 -7.20 9.04
N GLU A 8 -11.16 -6.65 8.06
CA GLU A 8 -11.50 -7.39 6.84
C GLU A 8 -10.26 -7.74 6.01
N ILE A 9 -9.31 -6.80 5.85
CA ILE A 9 -8.03 -7.07 5.17
C ILE A 9 -7.27 -8.19 5.90
N TYR A 10 -7.21 -8.12 7.24
CA TYR A 10 -6.55 -9.14 8.05
C TYR A 10 -7.18 -10.53 7.87
N ARG A 11 -8.52 -10.62 7.88
CA ARG A 11 -9.26 -11.88 7.68
C ARG A 11 -9.00 -12.50 6.31
N MET A 12 -8.90 -11.69 5.26
CA MET A 12 -8.59 -12.16 3.91
C MET A 12 -7.16 -12.72 3.80
N MET A 13 -6.19 -12.06 4.44
CA MET A 13 -4.78 -12.44 4.39
C MET A 13 -4.44 -13.60 5.33
N ARG A 14 -5.12 -13.70 6.47
CA ARG A 14 -4.90 -14.73 7.51
C ARG A 14 -6.22 -15.39 7.90
N PRO A 15 -6.78 -16.25 7.03
CA PRO A 15 -8.05 -16.90 7.31
C PRO A 15 -7.91 -17.83 8.53
N GLY A 16 -8.74 -17.60 9.55
CA GLY A 16 -8.80 -18.44 10.76
C GLY A 16 -8.02 -17.91 11.97
N GLU A 17 -7.16 -16.89 11.81
CA GLU A 17 -6.56 -16.19 12.95
C GLU A 17 -7.55 -15.14 13.52
N PRO A 18 -7.82 -15.12 14.84
CA PRO A 18 -8.67 -14.10 15.42
C PRO A 18 -8.01 -12.71 15.30
N PRO A 19 -8.66 -11.73 14.64
CA PRO A 19 -8.07 -10.41 14.44
C PRO A 19 -8.07 -9.61 15.74
N THR A 20 -6.91 -9.05 16.11
CA THR A 20 -6.83 -7.93 17.05
C THR A 20 -6.59 -6.63 16.28
N LYS A 21 -6.96 -5.49 16.88
CA LYS A 21 -6.76 -4.18 16.25
C LYS A 21 -5.28 -3.96 15.92
N GLU A 22 -4.41 -4.27 16.87
CA GLU A 22 -2.96 -4.06 16.77
C GLU A 22 -2.36 -4.98 15.71
N ALA A 23 -2.81 -6.23 15.62
CA ALA A 23 -2.34 -7.17 14.60
C ALA A 23 -2.80 -6.77 13.20
N ALA A 24 -4.02 -6.25 13.06
CA ALA A 24 -4.56 -5.77 11.80
C ALA A 24 -3.84 -4.49 11.32
N GLU A 25 -3.60 -3.54 12.21
CA GLU A 25 -2.82 -2.32 11.93
C GLU A 25 -1.38 -2.69 11.53
N ALA A 26 -0.69 -3.52 12.32
CA ALA A 26 0.68 -3.94 12.04
C ALA A 26 0.79 -4.72 10.73
N LEU A 27 -0.17 -5.59 10.42
CA LEU A 27 -0.19 -6.31 9.15
C LEU A 27 -0.30 -5.32 7.99
N PHE A 28 -1.27 -4.41 8.02
CA PHE A 28 -1.50 -3.46 6.94
C PHE A 28 -0.30 -2.56 6.67
N GLU A 29 0.31 -1.99 7.73
CA GLU A 29 1.55 -1.23 7.64
C GLU A 29 2.66 -2.05 6.95
N SER A 30 2.80 -3.31 7.35
CA SER A 30 3.84 -4.19 6.84
C SER A 30 3.67 -4.60 5.36
N LEU A 31 2.48 -4.42 4.77
CA LEU A 31 2.23 -4.82 3.38
C LEU A 31 2.84 -3.85 2.36
N PHE A 32 2.81 -2.55 2.65
CA PHE A 32 3.13 -1.51 1.65
C PHE A 32 4.00 -0.37 2.18
N PHE A 33 3.97 -0.13 3.49
CA PHE A 33 4.53 1.08 4.12
C PHE A 33 5.80 0.79 4.94
N SER A 34 6.16 -0.49 5.12
CA SER A 34 7.36 -0.91 5.84
C SER A 34 8.55 -1.09 4.89
N GLU A 35 9.59 -0.28 5.07
CA GLU A 35 10.83 -0.34 4.26
C GLU A 35 11.55 -1.69 4.40
N GLU A 36 11.36 -2.41 5.52
CA GLU A 36 11.93 -3.75 5.73
C GLU A 36 11.23 -4.83 4.89
N ARG A 37 9.96 -4.63 4.52
CA ARG A 37 9.13 -5.67 3.87
C ARG A 37 8.72 -5.33 2.45
N TYR A 38 8.82 -4.07 2.06
CA TYR A 38 8.36 -3.59 0.79
C TYR A 38 9.35 -2.56 0.22
N ASP A 39 9.83 -2.81 -1.00
CA ASP A 39 10.68 -1.90 -1.74
C ASP A 39 10.39 -2.03 -3.25
N LEU A 40 9.96 -0.93 -3.87
CA LEU A 40 9.80 -0.84 -5.32
C LEU A 40 11.13 -0.85 -6.06
N SER A 41 12.26 -0.66 -5.38
CA SER A 41 13.55 -0.27 -5.94
C SER A 41 13.49 1.07 -6.67
N THR A 42 14.66 1.68 -6.91
CA THR A 42 14.77 2.92 -7.68
C THR A 42 14.14 2.79 -9.08
N VAL A 43 14.34 1.66 -9.76
CA VAL A 43 13.80 1.44 -11.12
C VAL A 43 12.28 1.24 -11.09
N GLY A 44 11.77 0.50 -10.10
CA GLY A 44 10.32 0.29 -9.99
C GLY A 44 9.59 1.58 -9.60
N ARG A 45 10.16 2.38 -8.69
CA ARG A 45 9.65 3.72 -8.35
C ARG A 45 9.63 4.65 -9.57
N MET A 46 10.71 4.69 -10.34
CA MET A 46 10.77 5.48 -11.58
C MET A 46 9.66 5.09 -12.57
N LYS A 47 9.46 3.78 -12.78
CA LYS A 47 8.39 3.28 -13.66
C LYS A 47 6.99 3.55 -13.12
N PHE A 48 6.81 3.41 -11.81
CA PHE A 48 5.55 3.70 -11.13
C PHE A 48 5.15 5.16 -11.32
N ASN A 49 6.05 6.09 -10.99
CA ASN A 49 5.81 7.54 -11.12
C ASN A 49 5.50 7.92 -12.57
N SER A 50 6.29 7.40 -13.53
CA SER A 50 6.03 7.60 -14.97
C SER A 50 4.64 7.09 -15.38
N SER A 51 4.21 5.97 -14.80
CA SER A 51 2.90 5.38 -15.10
C SER A 51 1.76 6.23 -14.57
N ILE A 52 1.86 6.82 -13.37
CA ILE A 52 0.80 7.67 -12.83
C ILE A 52 0.94 9.16 -13.20
N GLY A 53 1.95 9.54 -14.00
CA GLY A 53 2.17 10.92 -14.41
C GLY A 53 2.73 11.82 -13.30
N ARG A 54 3.44 11.24 -12.33
CA ARG A 54 4.07 11.96 -11.21
C ARG A 54 5.48 12.36 -11.61
N GLU A 55 5.77 13.67 -11.60
CA GLU A 55 7.08 14.22 -12.01
C GLU A 55 8.11 14.22 -10.87
N ASP A 56 7.67 14.19 -9.62
CA ASP A 56 8.56 14.16 -8.46
C ASP A 56 9.17 12.76 -8.28
N ALA A 57 10.50 12.70 -8.32
CA ALA A 57 11.28 11.52 -7.94
C ALA A 57 11.31 11.42 -6.41
N GLN A 58 10.23 10.93 -5.79
CA GLN A 58 10.35 10.40 -4.44
C GLN A 58 11.34 9.23 -4.47
N GLU A 59 12.39 9.31 -3.65
CA GLU A 59 13.40 8.24 -3.54
C GLU A 59 12.94 7.09 -2.65
N GLN A 60 11.76 7.19 -2.02
CA GLN A 60 11.28 6.17 -1.11
C GLN A 60 10.78 4.92 -1.85
N GLY A 61 11.23 3.75 -1.41
CA GLY A 61 10.86 2.45 -1.98
C GLY A 61 9.46 1.97 -1.60
N THR A 62 8.91 2.42 -0.47
CA THR A 62 7.56 2.09 0.01
C THR A 62 6.49 2.95 -0.61
N LEU A 63 5.28 2.40 -0.78
CA LEU A 63 4.15 3.19 -1.28
C LEU A 63 3.74 4.24 -0.25
N ASP A 64 3.16 5.35 -0.72
CA ASP A 64 2.41 6.28 0.12
C ASP A 64 0.90 6.22 -0.19
N GLU A 65 0.07 6.88 0.63
CA GLU A 65 -1.39 6.91 0.40
C GLU A 65 -1.76 7.57 -0.95
N THR A 66 -0.95 8.54 -1.40
CA THR A 66 -1.18 9.27 -2.65
C THR A 66 -0.93 8.36 -3.84
N ASP A 67 0.10 7.51 -3.80
CA ASP A 67 0.41 6.50 -4.81
C ASP A 67 -0.82 5.61 -5.08
N ILE A 68 -1.44 5.09 -4.02
CA ILE A 68 -2.61 4.22 -4.13
C ILE A 68 -3.81 4.97 -4.72
N ILE A 69 -4.05 6.21 -4.26
CA ILE A 69 -5.15 7.05 -4.75
C ILE A 69 -4.97 7.38 -6.23
N GLU A 70 -3.77 7.75 -6.68
CA GLU A 70 -3.50 8.08 -8.08
C GLU A 70 -3.63 6.86 -9.00
N VAL A 71 -3.20 5.68 -8.55
CA VAL A 71 -3.45 4.43 -9.28
C VAL A 71 -4.96 4.18 -9.42
N MET A 72 -5.73 4.31 -8.34
CA MET A 72 -7.18 4.13 -8.40
C MET A 72 -7.86 5.14 -9.34
N LYS A 73 -7.50 6.42 -9.26
CA LYS A 73 -8.02 7.47 -10.17
C LYS A 73 -7.70 7.12 -11.61
N LYS A 74 -6.46 6.72 -11.89
CA LYS A 74 -6.04 6.33 -13.23
C LYS A 74 -6.83 5.12 -13.74
N LEU A 75 -7.08 4.11 -12.92
CA LEU A 75 -7.87 2.93 -13.30
C LEU A 75 -9.33 3.27 -13.62
N ILE A 76 -9.94 4.21 -12.90
CA ILE A 76 -11.32 4.66 -13.14
C ILE A 76 -11.42 5.54 -14.39
N ALA A 77 -10.35 6.26 -14.73
CA ALA A 77 -10.30 7.13 -15.91
C ALA A 77 -10.07 6.38 -17.24
N ILE A 78 -9.88 5.06 -17.19
CA ILE A 78 -9.84 4.16 -18.36
C ILE A 78 -11.28 3.91 -18.84
#